data_AF-A0A2N8LYY7-F1
#
_entry.id   AF-A0A2N8LYY7-F1
#
_cell.length_a   1.000
_cell.length_b   1.000
_cell.length_c   1.000
_cell.angle_alpha   90.00
_cell.angle_beta   90.00
_cell.angle_gamma   90.00
#
_symmetry.space_group_name_H-M   'P 1'
#
loop_
_entity.id
_entity.type
_entity.pdbx_description
1 polymer ?
#
loop_
_entity_poly.entity_id
_entity_poly.type
_entity_poly.pdbx_seq_one_letter_code
_entity_poly.pdbx_strand_id
1 'polypeptide(L)'
;MDDTVKQDLWRYALGRWQDKAFEQACLTLQDTYQVPVSLLLCGLWLAASGKQPDALVGRRVAEVAEQFEVDYLRPLRAVRRKAGEDVRLPEFKRQLQQVELEGERWLLTTLPSLCDNLLPAGEQVDPMGWMLVLVPELAQCEGLQGALNALVELKVQS
;
A
#
# COMPACT_ATOMS: atom_id res chain seq x y z
N MET A 1 -16.56 -8.68 15.83
CA MET A 1 -16.16 -7.27 15.64
C MET A 1 -14.98 -7.12 14.66
N ASP A 2 -14.48 -8.21 14.05
CA ASP A 2 -13.26 -8.26 13.23
C ASP A 2 -13.49 -7.98 11.71
N ASP A 3 -14.73 -8.02 11.23
CA ASP A 3 -15.04 -7.79 9.80
C ASP A 3 -15.14 -6.31 9.41
N THR A 4 -15.47 -5.42 10.34
CA THR A 4 -15.75 -4.01 10.04
C THR A 4 -14.47 -3.26 9.64
N VAL A 5 -13.40 -3.45 10.42
CA VAL A 5 -12.08 -2.84 10.19
C VAL A 5 -11.47 -3.31 8.86
N LYS A 6 -11.65 -4.59 8.50
CA LYS A 6 -11.21 -5.16 7.22
C LYS A 6 -12.01 -4.60 6.04
N GLN A 7 -13.32 -4.43 6.20
CA GLN A 7 -14.17 -3.81 5.18
C GLN A 7 -13.84 -2.32 5.00
N ASP A 8 -13.37 -1.65 6.04
CA ASP A 8 -13.07 -0.22 6.01
C ASP A 8 -11.81 0.12 5.21
N LEU A 9 -10.69 -0.62 5.37
CA LEU A 9 -9.50 -0.39 4.53
C LEU A 9 -9.78 -0.69 3.06
N TRP A 10 -10.47 -1.80 2.76
CA TRP A 10 -10.79 -2.14 1.37
C TRP A 10 -11.68 -1.09 0.71
N ARG A 11 -12.71 -0.59 1.40
CA ARG A 11 -13.57 0.49 0.89
C ARG A 11 -12.80 1.79 0.74
N TYR A 12 -11.91 2.11 1.69
CA TYR A 12 -11.02 3.26 1.60
C TYR A 12 -10.14 3.18 0.35
N ALA A 13 -9.51 2.02 0.11
CA ALA A 13 -8.68 1.79 -1.06
C ALA A 13 -9.46 1.99 -2.36
N LEU A 14 -10.65 1.41 -2.48
CA LEU A 14 -11.52 1.58 -3.65
C LEU A 14 -11.93 3.05 -3.87
N GLY A 15 -12.15 3.82 -2.81
CA GLY A 15 -12.43 5.25 -2.91
C GLY A 15 -11.23 6.03 -3.45
N ARG A 16 -10.03 5.76 -2.93
CA ARG A 16 -8.79 6.41 -3.37
C ARG A 16 -8.42 6.05 -4.81
N TRP A 17 -8.68 4.82 -5.23
CA TRP A 17 -8.37 4.33 -6.58
C TRP A 17 -9.21 4.97 -7.69
N GLN A 18 -10.26 5.73 -7.36
CA GLN A 18 -11.00 6.52 -8.35
C GLN A 18 -10.22 7.75 -8.82
N ASP A 19 -9.25 8.22 -8.03
CA ASP A 19 -8.37 9.31 -8.40
C ASP A 19 -7.19 8.77 -9.23
N LYS A 20 -7.16 9.13 -10.51
CA LYS A 20 -6.10 8.74 -11.44
C LYS A 20 -4.71 9.27 -11.05
N ALA A 21 -4.64 10.45 -10.43
CA ALA A 21 -3.37 10.99 -9.97
C ALA A 21 -2.82 10.16 -8.81
N PHE A 22 -3.71 9.73 -7.91
CA PHE A 22 -3.36 8.84 -6.81
C PHE A 22 -2.89 7.48 -7.31
N GLU A 23 -3.65 6.86 -8.23
CA GLU A 23 -3.27 5.59 -8.86
C GLU A 23 -1.87 5.68 -9.50
N GLN A 24 -1.63 6.72 -10.31
CA GLN A 24 -0.33 6.91 -10.96
C GLN A 24 0.81 7.10 -9.97
N ALA A 25 0.59 7.84 -8.89
CA ALA A 25 1.61 8.04 -7.85
C ALA A 25 1.94 6.72 -7.13
N CYS A 26 0.93 5.92 -6.76
CA CYS A 26 1.12 4.60 -6.17
C CYS A 26 1.88 3.63 -7.11
N LEU A 27 1.51 3.57 -8.39
CA LEU A 27 2.18 2.73 -9.37
C LEU A 27 3.64 3.18 -9.58
N THR A 28 3.90 4.48 -9.62
CA THR A 28 5.27 5.02 -9.71
C THR A 28 6.12 4.60 -8.52
N LEU A 29 5.57 4.68 -7.31
CA LEU A 29 6.23 4.26 -6.08
C LEU A 29 6.54 2.76 -6.06
N GLN A 30 5.58 1.93 -6.50
CA GLN A 30 5.74 0.49 -6.63
C GLN A 30 6.80 0.13 -7.68
N ASP A 31 6.74 0.73 -8.87
CA ASP A 31 7.63 0.36 -9.96
C ASP A 31 9.07 0.83 -9.72
N THR A 32 9.24 2.04 -9.18
CA THR A 32 10.55 2.69 -9.02
C THR A 32 11.25 2.28 -7.73
N TYR A 33 10.50 2.22 -6.62
CA TYR A 33 11.05 2.01 -5.28
C TYR A 33 10.64 0.68 -4.66
N GLN A 34 9.87 -0.15 -5.37
CA GLN A 34 9.37 -1.44 -4.89
C GLN A 34 8.53 -1.33 -3.61
N VAL A 35 7.93 -0.14 -3.38
CA VAL A 35 7.09 0.10 -2.21
C VAL A 35 5.72 -0.54 -2.43
N PRO A 36 5.24 -1.40 -1.52
CA PRO A 36 3.97 -2.09 -1.68
C PRO A 36 2.80 -1.10 -1.65
N VAL A 37 1.94 -1.12 -2.67
CA VAL A 37 0.75 -0.26 -2.72
C VAL A 37 -0.18 -0.52 -1.53
N SER A 38 -0.36 -1.80 -1.15
CA SER A 38 -1.18 -2.18 0.01
C SER A 38 -0.65 -1.58 1.33
N LEU A 39 0.66 -1.42 1.45
CA LEU A 39 1.30 -0.81 2.62
C LEU A 39 1.04 0.71 2.66
N LEU A 40 1.16 1.40 1.52
CA LEU A 40 0.85 2.83 1.38
C LEU A 40 -0.62 3.11 1.73
N LEU A 41 -1.53 2.33 1.16
CA LEU A 41 -2.97 2.42 1.44
C LEU A 41 -3.28 2.20 2.92
N CYS A 42 -2.63 1.22 3.55
CA CYS A 42 -2.79 0.95 4.98
C CYS A 42 -2.37 2.16 5.82
N GLY A 43 -1.20 2.76 5.57
CA GLY A 43 -0.74 3.94 6.31
C GLY A 43 -1.64 5.16 6.12
N LEU A 44 -2.08 5.42 4.88
CA LEU A 44 -3.01 6.52 4.58
C LEU A 44 -4.37 6.34 5.27
N TRP A 45 -4.88 5.10 5.32
CA TRP A 45 -6.11 4.76 6.02
C TRP A 45 -5.97 4.90 7.54
N LEU A 46 -4.84 4.50 8.13
CA LEU A 46 -4.58 4.67 9.56
C LEU A 46 -4.53 6.14 9.95
N ALA A 47 -3.89 6.98 9.13
CA ALA A 47 -3.88 8.43 9.32
C ALA A 47 -5.29 9.02 9.20
N ALA A 48 -6.05 8.65 8.17
CA ALA A 48 -7.42 9.10 7.97
C ALA A 48 -8.37 8.62 9.09
N SER A 49 -8.07 7.47 9.69
CA SER A 49 -8.80 6.92 10.85
C SER A 49 -8.36 7.53 12.19
N GLY A 50 -7.44 8.50 12.16
CA GLY A 50 -6.95 9.19 13.35
C GLY A 50 -6.19 8.27 14.31
N LYS A 51 -5.49 7.25 13.80
CA LYS A 51 -4.65 6.35 14.61
C LYS A 51 -3.24 6.92 14.72
N GLN A 52 -2.69 6.99 15.94
CA GLN A 52 -1.33 7.48 16.15
C GLN A 52 -0.30 6.54 15.51
N PRO A 53 0.70 7.06 14.78
CA PRO A 53 1.84 6.27 14.33
C PRO A 53 2.53 5.61 15.51
N ASP A 54 2.64 4.28 15.45
CA ASP A 54 3.35 3.47 16.43
C ASP A 54 4.48 2.74 15.72
N ALA A 55 5.71 2.91 16.20
CA ALA A 55 6.89 2.34 15.55
C ALA A 55 6.95 0.81 15.63
N LEU A 56 6.41 0.20 16.70
CA LEU A 56 6.41 -1.25 16.86
C LEU A 56 5.39 -1.89 15.92
N VAL A 57 4.18 -1.33 15.87
CA VAL A 57 3.13 -1.77 14.94
C VAL A 57 3.57 -1.52 13.50
N GLY A 58 4.12 -0.33 13.20
CA GLY A 58 4.63 0.02 11.87
C GLY A 58 5.66 -0.97 11.36
N ARG A 59 6.65 -1.34 12.18
CA ARG A 59 7.64 -2.38 11.82
C ARG A 59 7.00 -3.73 11.52
N ARG A 60 6.06 -4.18 12.34
CA ARG A 60 5.38 -5.47 12.14
C ARG A 60 4.56 -5.50 10.85
N VAL A 61 3.85 -4.41 10.56
CA VAL A 61 3.06 -4.25 9.33
C VAL A 61 3.99 -4.24 8.11
N ALA A 62 5.08 -3.47 8.16
CA ALA A 62 6.07 -3.41 7.11
C ALA A 62 6.74 -4.78 6.85
N GLU A 63 7.11 -5.51 7.90
CA GLU A 63 7.75 -6.83 7.79
C GLU A 63 6.82 -7.86 7.11
N VAL A 64 5.55 -7.92 7.50
CA VAL A 64 4.56 -8.82 6.87
C VAL A 64 4.35 -8.47 5.40
N ALA A 65 4.24 -7.17 5.08
CA ALA A 65 4.07 -6.72 3.71
C ALA A 65 5.29 -7.04 2.86
N GLU A 66 6.50 -6.74 3.36
CA GLU A 66 7.75 -6.95 2.65
C GLU A 66 8.03 -8.43 2.42
N GLN A 67 7.81 -9.28 3.42
CA GLN A 67 7.98 -10.73 3.26
C GLN A 67 7.07 -11.29 2.17
N PHE A 68 5.79 -10.93 2.18
CA PHE A 68 4.85 -11.37 1.15
C PHE A 68 5.21 -10.83 -0.25
N GLU A 69 5.72 -9.59 -0.31
CA GLU A 69 6.17 -8.96 -1.53
C GLU A 69 7.39 -9.65 -2.14
N VAL A 70 8.40 -9.98 -1.33
CA VAL A 70 9.59 -10.72 -1.76
C VAL A 70 9.23 -12.14 -2.21
N ASP A 71 8.40 -12.84 -1.43
CA ASP A 71 8.11 -14.26 -1.67
C ASP A 71 7.16 -14.47 -2.86
N TYR A 72 6.20 -13.56 -3.08
CA TYR A 72 5.11 -13.78 -4.04
C TYR A 72 4.94 -12.65 -5.06
N LEU A 73 4.71 -11.41 -4.63
CA LEU A 73 4.25 -10.35 -5.54
C LEU A 73 5.34 -9.85 -6.50
N ARG A 74 6.57 -9.61 -6.02
CA ARG A 74 7.70 -9.20 -6.87
C ARG A 74 8.04 -10.26 -7.94
N PRO A 75 8.14 -11.56 -7.60
CA PRO A 75 8.26 -12.61 -8.60
C PRO A 75 7.12 -12.62 -9.62
N LEU A 76 5.86 -12.52 -9.17
CA LEU A 76 4.70 -12.47 -10.07
C LEU A 76 4.75 -11.27 -11.03
N ARG A 77 5.05 -10.08 -10.52
CA ARG A 77 5.22 -8.86 -11.33
C ARG A 77 6.32 -9.02 -12.37
N ALA A 78 7.43 -9.66 -12.00
CA ALA A 78 8.52 -9.94 -12.94
C ALA A 78 8.07 -10.87 -14.08
N VAL A 79 7.34 -11.94 -13.75
CA VAL A 79 6.78 -12.86 -14.76
C VAL A 79 5.74 -12.16 -15.64
N ARG A 80 4.85 -11.34 -15.06
CA ARG A 80 3.84 -10.59 -15.82
C ARG A 80 4.48 -9.57 -16.76
N ARG A 81 5.53 -8.86 -16.33
CA ARG A 81 6.27 -7.92 -17.17
C ARG A 81 6.89 -8.64 -18.37
N LYS A 82 7.58 -9.76 -18.13
CA LYS A 82 8.14 -10.60 -19.19
C LYS A 82 7.08 -11.14 -20.15
N ALA A 83 5.94 -11.59 -19.63
CA ALA A 83 4.81 -12.03 -20.47
C ALA A 83 4.22 -10.89 -21.32
N GLY A 84 4.29 -9.65 -20.84
CA GLY A 84 3.83 -8.46 -21.56
C GLY A 84 4.68 -8.08 -22.77
N GLU A 85 5.92 -8.58 -22.87
CA GLU A 85 6.80 -8.40 -24.03
C GLU A 85 6.43 -9.35 -25.18
N ASP A 86 5.70 -10.44 -24.90
CA ASP A 86 5.26 -11.41 -25.90
C ASP A 86 3.80 -11.17 -26.30
N VAL A 87 3.60 -10.67 -27.52
CA VAL A 87 2.27 -10.39 -28.10
C VAL A 87 1.37 -11.62 -28.17
N ARG A 88 1.93 -12.84 -28.08
CA ARG A 88 1.18 -14.11 -28.15
C ARG A 88 0.58 -14.50 -26.80
N LEU A 89 0.93 -13.82 -25.70
CA LEU A 89 0.53 -14.18 -24.33
C LEU A 89 -0.46 -13.19 -23.65
N PRO A 90 -1.45 -12.59 -24.36
CA PRO A 90 -2.31 -11.58 -23.74
C PRO A 90 -3.18 -12.15 -22.60
N GLU A 91 -3.70 -13.37 -22.76
CA GLU A 91 -4.52 -14.02 -21.73
C GLU A 91 -3.68 -14.45 -20.53
N PHE A 92 -2.47 -14.95 -20.75
CA PHE A 92 -1.55 -15.33 -19.68
C PHE A 92 -1.16 -14.10 -18.83
N LYS A 93 -0.83 -12.98 -19.47
CA LYS A 93 -0.59 -11.71 -18.78
C LYS A 93 -1.80 -11.29 -17.94
N ARG A 94 -3.02 -11.40 -18.50
CA ARG A 94 -4.27 -11.06 -17.80
C ARG A 94 -4.46 -11.92 -16.56
N GLN A 95 -4.21 -13.22 -16.64
CA GLN A 95 -4.32 -14.14 -15.51
C GLN A 95 -3.30 -13.83 -14.42
N LEU A 96 -2.05 -13.56 -14.78
CA LEU A 96 -1.03 -13.13 -13.81
C LEU A 96 -1.43 -11.84 -13.08
N GLN A 97 -2.01 -10.87 -13.79
CA GLN A 97 -2.52 -9.65 -13.17
C GLN A 97 -3.65 -9.95 -12.16
N GLN A 98 -4.53 -10.91 -12.43
CA GLN A 98 -5.57 -11.30 -11.47
C GLN A 98 -4.97 -11.94 -10.22
N VAL A 99 -3.94 -12.78 -10.36
CA VAL A 99 -3.24 -13.40 -9.22
C VAL A 99 -2.51 -12.34 -8.39
N GLU A 100 -1.88 -11.35 -9.03
CA GLU A 100 -1.28 -10.20 -8.33
C GLU A 100 -2.31 -9.43 -7.51
N LEU A 101 -3.47 -9.12 -8.10
CA LEU A 101 -4.55 -8.40 -7.41
C LEU A 101 -5.12 -9.20 -6.23
N GLU A 102 -5.19 -10.53 -6.35
CA GLU A 102 -5.61 -11.39 -5.24
C GLU A 102 -4.61 -11.34 -4.07
N GLY A 103 -3.30 -11.37 -4.38
CA GLY A 103 -2.26 -11.21 -3.37
C GLY A 103 -2.28 -9.82 -2.70
N GLU A 104 -2.46 -8.75 -3.48
CA GLU A 104 -2.60 -7.39 -2.93
C GLU A 104 -3.86 -7.25 -2.06
N ARG A 105 -4.97 -7.91 -2.43
CA ARG A 105 -6.19 -7.99 -1.62
C ARG A 105 -5.97 -8.76 -0.32
N TRP A 106 -5.18 -9.83 -0.35
CA TRP A 106 -4.81 -10.56 0.87
C TRP A 106 -4.04 -9.64 1.83
N LEU A 107 -3.08 -8.85 1.34
CA LEU A 107 -2.40 -7.84 2.17
C LEU A 107 -3.39 -6.82 2.73
N LEU A 108 -4.27 -6.24 1.90
CA LEU A 108 -5.26 -5.26 2.35
C LEU A 108 -6.26 -5.80 3.39
N THR A 109 -6.45 -7.11 3.48
CA THR A 109 -7.31 -7.74 4.51
C THR A 109 -6.52 -8.20 5.73
N THR A 110 -5.21 -8.43 5.59
CA THR A 110 -4.33 -8.90 6.66
C THR A 110 -3.74 -7.76 7.47
N LEU A 111 -3.19 -6.73 6.82
CA LEU A 111 -2.50 -5.63 7.49
C LEU A 111 -3.36 -4.91 8.55
N PRO A 112 -4.66 -4.62 8.33
CA PRO A 112 -5.50 -3.99 9.34
C PRO A 112 -5.58 -4.76 10.66
N SER A 113 -5.58 -6.09 10.63
CA SER A 113 -5.67 -6.92 11.83
C SER A 113 -4.45 -6.80 12.76
N LEU A 114 -3.33 -6.27 12.25
CA LEU A 114 -2.13 -5.99 13.03
C LEU A 114 -2.23 -4.64 13.78
N CYS A 115 -3.24 -3.84 13.45
CA CYS A 115 -3.41 -2.45 13.86
C CYS A 115 -4.56 -2.23 14.86
N ASP A 116 -5.27 -3.29 15.28
CA ASP A 116 -6.49 -3.19 16.08
C ASP A 116 -6.29 -2.48 17.43
N ASN A 117 -5.10 -2.62 18.04
CA ASN A 117 -4.79 -2.06 19.36
C ASN A 117 -4.22 -0.63 19.30
N LEU A 118 -4.21 0.01 18.14
CA LEU A 118 -3.70 1.38 18.01
C LEU A 118 -4.59 2.39 18.71
N LEU A 119 -3.95 3.28 19.48
CA LEU A 119 -4.61 4.35 20.20
C LEU A 119 -5.15 5.41 19.22
N PRO A 120 -6.33 5.99 19.52
CA PRO A 120 -6.81 7.16 18.80
C PRO A 120 -5.90 8.37 19.12
N ALA A 121 -5.68 9.21 18.12
CA ALA A 121 -4.84 10.39 18.21
C ALA A 121 -5.48 11.56 18.95
N GLY A 122 -6.80 11.61 19.02
CA GLY A 122 -7.55 12.76 19.55
C GLY A 122 -7.52 14.00 18.64
N GLU A 123 -6.63 14.03 17.64
CA GLU A 123 -6.41 15.11 16.68
C GLU A 123 -6.17 14.55 15.26
N GLN A 124 -6.03 15.44 14.27
CA GLN A 124 -5.67 15.04 12.90
C GLN A 124 -4.25 14.45 12.87
N VAL A 125 -4.11 13.28 12.27
CA VAL A 125 -2.82 12.60 12.10
C VAL A 125 -2.24 12.94 10.74
N ASP A 126 -1.00 13.44 10.72
CA ASP A 126 -0.25 13.63 9.48
C ASP A 126 0.06 12.26 8.86
N PRO A 127 -0.39 11.98 7.61
CA PRO A 127 -0.10 10.71 6.95
C PRO A 127 1.39 10.43 6.78
N MET A 128 2.23 11.46 6.72
CA MET A 128 3.68 11.27 6.64
C MET A 128 4.25 10.58 7.89
N GLY A 129 3.63 10.77 9.06
CA GLY A 129 4.00 10.06 10.28
C GLY A 129 3.87 8.54 10.14
N TRP A 130 2.83 8.07 9.44
CA TRP A 130 2.68 6.66 9.10
C TRP A 130 3.66 6.20 8.01
N MET A 131 3.92 7.03 7.00
CA MET A 131 4.89 6.68 5.95
C MET A 131 6.30 6.46 6.52
N LEU A 132 6.71 7.27 7.50
CA LEU A 132 8.01 7.14 8.18
C LEU A 132 8.18 5.82 8.94
N VAL A 133 7.10 5.31 9.56
CA VAL A 133 7.18 4.06 10.35
C VAL A 133 6.97 2.81 9.49
N LEU A 134 6.30 2.94 8.33
CA LEU A 134 6.03 1.82 7.41
C LEU A 134 7.13 1.66 6.35
N VAL A 135 7.77 2.75 5.93
CA VAL A 135 8.80 2.77 4.89
C VAL A 135 10.07 3.39 5.46
N PRO A 136 10.87 2.66 6.26
CA PRO A 136 12.05 3.20 6.92
C PRO A 136 13.12 3.71 5.93
N GLU A 137 13.13 3.22 4.70
CA GLU A 137 14.00 3.66 3.61
C GLU A 137 13.71 5.11 3.17
N LEU A 138 12.53 5.64 3.49
CA LEU A 138 12.12 7.01 3.20
C LEU A 138 13.16 8.02 3.71
N ALA A 139 13.71 7.80 4.90
CA ALA A 139 14.68 8.70 5.51
C ALA A 139 16.05 8.72 4.80
N GLN A 140 16.30 7.78 3.88
CA GLN A 140 17.59 7.56 3.23
C GLN A 140 17.56 7.89 1.73
N CYS A 141 16.39 8.15 1.15
CA CYS A 141 16.22 8.37 -0.28
C CYS A 141 15.35 9.61 -0.55
N GLU A 142 15.98 10.71 -0.97
CA GLU A 142 15.29 11.97 -1.29
C GLU A 142 14.22 11.80 -2.38
N GLY A 143 14.48 10.96 -3.39
CA GLY A 143 13.52 10.67 -4.45
C GLY A 143 12.26 9.95 -3.96
N LEU A 144 12.43 8.98 -3.05
CA LEU A 144 11.34 8.27 -2.41
C LEU A 144 10.54 9.21 -1.50
N GLN A 145 11.22 10.02 -0.70
CA GLN A 145 10.60 11.02 0.16
C GLN A 145 9.77 12.02 -0.65
N GLY A 146 10.30 12.54 -1.76
CA GLY A 146 9.59 13.44 -2.66
C GLY A 146 8.34 12.79 -3.27
N ALA A 147 8.44 11.54 -3.72
CA ALA A 147 7.31 10.80 -4.27
C ALA A 147 6.21 10.51 -3.23
N LEU A 148 6.59 10.21 -1.98
CA LEU A 148 5.65 9.99 -0.88
C LEU A 148 4.98 11.29 -0.42
N ASN A 149 5.71 12.41 -0.37
CA ASN A 149 5.12 13.72 -0.10
C ASN A 149 4.05 14.06 -1.15
N ALA A 150 4.37 13.89 -2.43
CA ALA A 150 3.41 14.13 -3.52
C ALA A 150 2.17 13.24 -3.38
N LEU A 151 2.33 11.96 -3.02
CA LEU A 151 1.21 11.05 -2.78
C LEU A 151 0.31 11.51 -1.62
N VAL A 152 0.91 11.94 -0.51
CA VAL A 152 0.17 12.37 0.69
C VAL A 152 -0.61 13.67 0.46
N GLU A 153 -0.10 14.57 -0.37
CA GLU A 153 -0.77 15.82 -0.73
C GLU A 153 -1.99 15.64 -1.64
N LEU A 154 -2.12 14.48 -2.31
CA LEU A 154 -3.30 14.15 -3.13
C LEU A 154 -4.52 13.94 -2.24
N LYS A 155 -5.30 15.02 -2.12
CA LYS A 155 -6.57 15.04 -1.38
C LYS A 155 -7.59 14.11 -2.03
N VAL A 156 -8.39 13.46 -1.19
CA VAL A 156 -9.62 12.81 -1.65
C VAL A 156 -10.52 13.92 -2.21
N GLN A 157 -10.83 13.88 -3.51
CA GLN A 157 -11.85 14.75 -4.08
C GLN A 157 -13.19 14.33 -3.48
N SER A 158 -13.77 15.20 -2.65
CA SER A 158 -15.08 15.03 -2.04
C SER A 158 -16.22 15.10 -3.05
#